data_AF-A0A2A3YAW5-F1
#
_entry.id   AF-A0A2A3YAW5-F1
#
_cell.length_a   1.000
_cell.length_b   1.000
_cell.length_c   1.000
_cell.angle_alpha   90.00
_cell.angle_beta   90.00
_cell.angle_gamma   90.00
#
_symmetry.space_group_name_H-M   'P 1'
#
loop_
_entity.id
_entity.type
_entity.pdbx_description
1 polymer ?
#
loop_
_entity_poly.entity_id
_entity_poly.type
_entity_poly.pdbx_seq_one_letter_code
_entity_poly.pdbx_strand_id
1 'polypeptide(L)'
;MNMNLEPHIKPDVWTMPDKGLSWCDCGKDHPLTLDIVTGFAEELGIKAQDSISHHELVELTMEVWNYESVCRFFHLVLNESAQRVHESVADSYPLGIGLDIVGYFSKTWQGCPDEDCWDED
;
A
#
# COMPACT_ATOMS: atom_id res chain seq x y z
N MET A 1 20.98 25.23 -22.64
CA MET A 1 19.94 25.42 -21.61
C MET A 1 19.96 24.16 -20.77
N ASN A 2 20.66 24.19 -19.64
CA ASN A 2 20.74 23.04 -18.74
C ASN A 2 19.49 23.09 -17.86
N MET A 3 18.54 22.20 -18.12
CA MET A 3 17.42 21.98 -17.21
C MET A 3 18.01 21.28 -15.98
N ASN A 4 18.19 22.05 -14.91
CA ASN A 4 18.36 21.49 -13.57
C ASN A 4 17.09 20.70 -13.26
N LEU A 5 17.13 19.38 -13.50
CA LEU A 5 16.26 18.43 -12.84
C LEU A 5 16.66 18.48 -11.37
N GLU A 6 16.02 19.35 -10.60
CA GLU A 6 15.98 19.16 -9.15
C GLU A 6 15.44 17.74 -8.94
N PRO A 7 16.16 16.85 -8.26
CA PRO A 7 15.59 15.57 -7.91
C PRO A 7 14.39 15.90 -7.03
N HIS A 8 13.18 15.67 -7.54
CA HIS A 8 12.01 15.58 -6.70
C HIS A 8 12.33 14.48 -5.70
N ILE A 9 12.82 14.84 -4.52
CA ILE A 9 13.02 13.92 -3.40
C ILE A 9 11.61 13.51 -3.03
N LYS A 10 11.16 12.43 -3.67
CA LYS A 10 9.91 11.79 -3.34
C LYS A 10 10.05 11.34 -1.89
N PRO A 11 9.16 11.79 -0.97
CA PRO A 11 9.27 11.43 0.42
C PRO A 11 9.37 9.91 0.54
N ASP A 12 10.38 9.44 1.27
CA ASP A 12 10.53 8.03 1.57
C ASP A 12 9.31 7.60 2.39
N VAL A 13 8.49 6.74 1.79
CA VAL A 13 7.22 6.27 2.35
C VAL A 13 7.43 5.73 3.76
N TRP A 14 8.54 5.04 4.00
CA TRP A 14 8.82 4.38 5.27
C TRP A 14 9.18 5.34 6.40
N THR A 15 9.47 6.60 6.08
CA THR A 15 9.70 7.68 7.06
C THR A 15 8.45 8.49 7.36
N MET A 16 7.35 8.27 6.61
CA MET A 16 6.10 8.98 6.85
C MET A 16 5.47 8.53 8.19
N PRO A 17 4.88 9.47 8.96
CA PRO A 17 4.14 9.12 10.15
C PRO A 17 2.90 8.31 9.78
N ASP A 18 2.54 7.37 10.65
CA ASP A 18 1.31 6.62 10.52
C ASP A 18 0.15 7.56 10.88
N LYS A 19 -0.64 7.97 9.88
CA LYS A 19 -1.82 8.83 10.04
C LYS A 19 -3.13 8.05 9.92
N GLY A 20 -3.02 6.78 9.53
CA GLY A 20 -4.13 5.87 9.30
C GLY A 20 -4.53 5.07 10.53
N LEU A 21 -5.41 4.10 10.29
CA LEU A 21 -5.68 3.03 11.23
C LEU A 21 -4.42 2.20 11.48
N SER A 22 -4.37 1.52 12.62
CA SER A 22 -3.35 0.51 12.87
C SER A 22 -3.57 -0.67 11.93
N TRP A 23 -2.53 -1.10 11.23
CA TRP A 23 -2.57 -2.25 10.33
C TRP A 23 -2.72 -3.59 11.07
N CYS A 24 -2.46 -3.61 12.39
CA CYS A 24 -2.49 -4.80 13.22
C CYS A 24 -3.45 -4.63 14.40
N ASP A 25 -4.34 -5.61 14.60
CA ASP A 25 -5.36 -5.62 15.65
C ASP A 25 -4.89 -6.24 16.98
N CYS A 26 -3.60 -6.49 17.17
CA CYS A 26 -3.08 -7.17 18.36
C CYS A 26 -3.11 -6.30 19.64
N GLY A 27 -3.69 -5.10 19.57
CA GLY A 27 -3.83 -4.17 20.70
C GLY A 27 -2.54 -3.47 21.09
N LYS A 28 -1.48 -3.58 20.28
CA LYS A 28 -0.20 -2.91 20.45
C LYS A 28 0.10 -2.04 19.24
N ASP A 29 0.72 -0.89 19.50
CA ASP A 29 1.20 -0.02 18.44
C ASP A 29 2.44 -0.63 17.79
N HIS A 30 2.27 -1.17 16.58
CA HIS A 30 3.36 -1.73 15.78
C HIS A 30 3.54 -0.88 14.52
N PRO A 31 4.70 -0.24 14.32
CA PRO A 31 4.96 0.47 13.08
C PRO A 31 4.99 -0.53 11.93
N LEU A 32 4.32 -0.20 10.82
CA LEU A 32 4.47 -0.98 9.58
C LEU A 32 5.81 -0.62 8.94
N THR A 33 6.68 -1.62 8.74
CA THR A 33 7.99 -1.47 8.13
C THR A 33 8.06 -2.14 6.77
N LEU A 34 9.05 -1.75 5.96
CA LEU A 34 9.32 -2.38 4.66
C LEU A 34 9.56 -3.89 4.81
N ASP A 35 10.30 -4.31 5.84
CA ASP A 35 10.60 -5.71 6.10
C ASP A 35 9.33 -6.54 6.35
N ILE A 36 8.33 -5.97 7.03
CA ILE A 36 7.05 -6.65 7.28
C ILE A 36 6.30 -6.85 5.96
N VAL A 37 6.16 -5.79 5.16
CA VAL A 37 5.46 -5.87 3.86
C VAL A 37 6.19 -6.80 2.90
N THR A 38 7.53 -6.80 2.94
CA THR A 38 8.35 -7.72 2.15
C THR A 38 8.10 -9.17 2.58
N GLY A 39 7.99 -9.44 3.89
CA GLY A 39 7.66 -10.78 4.40
C GLY A 39 6.32 -11.30 3.86
N PHE A 40 5.27 -10.47 3.88
CA PHE A 40 3.98 -10.85 3.27
C PHE A 40 4.08 -11.09 1.77
N ALA A 41 4.85 -10.27 1.05
CA ALA A 41 5.08 -10.51 -0.39
C ALA A 41 5.77 -11.85 -0.65
N GLU A 42 6.75 -12.22 0.18
CA GLU A 42 7.41 -13.53 0.11
C GLU A 42 6.46 -14.69 0.43
N GLU A 43 5.58 -14.54 1.43
CA GLU A 43 4.56 -15.53 1.80
C GLU A 43 3.56 -15.78 0.67
N LEU A 44 3.19 -14.72 -0.08
CA LEU A 44 2.38 -14.82 -1.29
C LEU A 44 3.15 -15.36 -2.51
N GLY A 45 4.46 -15.59 -2.38
CA GLY A 45 5.31 -16.10 -3.46
C GLY A 45 5.75 -15.05 -4.49
N ILE A 46 5.56 -13.76 -4.19
CA ILE A 46 6.01 -12.63 -5.01
C ILE A 46 7.53 -12.48 -4.80
N LYS A 47 8.32 -12.83 -5.81
CA LYS A 47 9.79 -12.91 -5.67
C LYS A 47 10.47 -11.56 -5.87
N ALA A 48 11.57 -11.36 -5.16
CA ALA A 48 12.37 -10.14 -5.12
C ALA A 48 12.90 -9.60 -6.47
N GLN A 49 12.88 -10.40 -7.55
CA GLN A 49 13.40 -10.01 -8.86
C GLN A 49 12.30 -9.65 -9.88
N ASP A 50 11.03 -9.77 -9.48
CA ASP A 50 9.90 -9.63 -10.40
C ASP A 50 9.22 -8.25 -10.30
N SER A 51 8.33 -7.98 -11.25
CA SER A 51 7.31 -6.95 -11.15
C SER A 51 6.12 -7.50 -10.36
N ILE A 52 5.41 -6.64 -9.64
CA ILE A 52 4.12 -6.96 -9.04
C ILE A 52 3.01 -6.40 -9.93
N SER A 53 2.06 -7.23 -10.34
CA SER A 53 0.87 -6.77 -11.04
C SER A 53 -0.01 -5.93 -10.11
N HIS A 54 -0.88 -5.10 -10.67
CA HIS A 54 -1.84 -4.35 -9.85
C HIS A 54 -2.79 -5.28 -9.08
N HIS A 55 -3.07 -6.47 -9.63
CA HIS A 55 -3.86 -7.48 -8.94
C HIS A 55 -3.13 -8.04 -7.72
N GLU A 56 -1.87 -8.49 -7.88
CA GLU A 56 -1.05 -8.97 -6.76
C GLU A 56 -0.78 -7.85 -5.74
N LEU A 57 -0.73 -6.59 -6.17
CA LEU A 57 -0.63 -5.44 -5.28
C LEU A 57 -1.87 -5.31 -4.38
N VAL A 58 -3.08 -5.57 -4.93
CA VAL A 58 -4.31 -5.62 -4.13
C VAL A 58 -4.22 -6.77 -3.12
N GLU A 59 -3.86 -7.98 -3.57
CA GLU A 59 -3.76 -9.16 -2.72
C GLU A 59 -2.75 -8.96 -1.59
N LEU A 60 -1.57 -8.40 -1.89
CA LEU A 60 -0.57 -8.07 -0.89
C LEU A 60 -1.08 -7.06 0.12
N THR A 61 -1.79 -6.02 -0.33
CA THR A 61 -2.35 -5.01 0.58
C THR A 61 -3.42 -5.62 1.47
N MET A 62 -4.26 -6.53 0.93
CA MET A 62 -5.25 -7.28 1.69
C MET A 62 -4.60 -8.17 2.75
N GLU A 63 -3.55 -8.90 2.39
CA GLU A 63 -2.83 -9.79 3.31
C GLU A 63 -2.19 -9.00 4.46
N VAL A 64 -1.53 -7.87 4.15
CA VAL A 64 -0.95 -6.98 5.17
C VAL A 64 -2.01 -6.49 6.17
N TRP A 65 -3.23 -6.23 5.71
CA TRP A 65 -4.35 -5.76 6.54
C TRP A 65 -5.25 -6.89 7.06
N ASN A 66 -4.91 -8.15 6.78
CA ASN A 66 -5.71 -9.33 7.12
C ASN A 66 -7.19 -9.21 6.67
N TYR A 67 -7.42 -8.70 5.46
CA TYR A 67 -8.74 -8.57 4.85
C TYR A 67 -9.07 -9.75 3.92
N GLU A 68 -10.18 -10.44 4.17
CA GLU A 68 -10.67 -11.51 3.27
C GLU A 68 -11.29 -10.95 1.98
N SER A 69 -11.86 -9.75 2.05
CA SER A 69 -12.44 -9.04 0.92
C SER A 69 -12.38 -7.53 1.15
N VAL A 70 -12.46 -6.74 0.08
CA VAL A 70 -12.28 -5.28 0.16
C VAL A 70 -13.37 -4.50 -0.57
N CYS A 71 -13.72 -3.35 0.00
CA CYS A 71 -14.72 -2.45 -0.54
C CYS A 71 -14.17 -1.66 -1.75
N ARG A 72 -15.04 -1.01 -2.53
CA ARG A 72 -14.60 -0.13 -3.64
C ARG A 72 -13.65 0.98 -3.18
N PHE A 73 -13.81 1.50 -1.96
CA PHE A 73 -12.95 2.57 -1.43
C PHE A 73 -11.52 2.10 -1.20
N PHE A 74 -11.32 0.84 -0.80
CA PHE A 74 -10.00 0.26 -0.70
C PHE A 74 -9.27 0.34 -2.04
N HIS A 75 -9.93 -0.09 -3.12
CA HIS A 75 -9.37 0.02 -4.47
C HIS A 75 -9.11 1.47 -4.89
N LEU A 76 -10.00 2.41 -4.53
CA LEU A 76 -9.81 3.83 -4.83
C LEU A 76 -8.56 4.39 -4.11
N VAL A 77 -8.42 4.13 -2.81
CA VAL A 77 -7.26 4.62 -2.05
C VAL A 77 -5.97 3.92 -2.46
N LEU A 78 -6.02 2.64 -2.84
CA LEU A 78 -4.86 1.94 -3.40
C LEU A 78 -4.46 2.52 -4.76
N ASN A 79 -5.43 2.87 -5.60
CA ASN A 79 -5.18 3.58 -6.86
C ASN A 79 -4.61 4.99 -6.65
N GLU A 80 -5.10 5.72 -5.67
CA GLU A 80 -4.53 7.02 -5.29
C GLU A 80 -3.10 6.86 -4.79
N SER A 81 -2.83 5.83 -3.98
CA SER A 81 -1.49 5.48 -3.52
C SER A 81 -0.57 5.17 -4.70
N ALA A 82 -1.04 4.41 -5.69
CA ALA A 82 -0.32 4.16 -6.94
C ALA A 82 -0.07 5.46 -7.72
N GLN A 83 -1.03 6.37 -7.82
CA GLN A 83 -0.82 7.67 -8.45
C GLN A 83 0.19 8.54 -7.69
N ARG A 84 0.22 8.50 -6.36
CA ARG A 84 1.16 9.27 -5.54
C ARG A 84 2.57 8.71 -5.61
N VAL A 85 2.70 7.39 -5.66
CA VAL A 85 3.98 6.70 -5.58
C VAL A 85 4.56 6.44 -6.98
N HIS A 86 3.76 6.10 -7.96
CA HIS A 86 4.19 5.72 -9.31
C HIS A 86 3.74 6.72 -10.39
N GLU A 87 3.06 7.81 -10.02
CA GLU A 87 2.54 8.85 -10.94
C GLU A 87 1.40 8.38 -11.87
N SER A 88 1.11 7.08 -11.92
CA SER A 88 -0.03 6.51 -12.63
C SER A 88 -0.47 5.19 -12.03
N VAL A 89 -1.74 4.83 -12.26
CA VAL A 89 -2.21 3.45 -12.09
C VAL A 89 -1.76 2.66 -13.32
N ALA A 90 -0.91 1.67 -13.12
CA ALA A 90 -0.37 0.78 -14.15
C ALA A 90 -0.79 -0.67 -13.89
N ASP A 91 -0.74 -1.52 -14.93
CA ASP A 91 -1.05 -2.95 -14.81
C ASP A 91 0.01 -3.71 -14.00
N SER A 92 1.24 -3.18 -13.94
CA SER A 92 2.36 -3.77 -13.21
C SER A 92 3.35 -2.70 -12.76
N TYR A 93 4.03 -2.97 -11.65
CA TYR A 93 5.02 -2.08 -11.03
C TYR A 93 6.31 -2.87 -10.75
N PRO A 94 7.49 -2.23 -10.78
CA PRO A 94 8.67 -2.82 -10.12
C PRO A 94 8.34 -3.15 -8.66
N LEU A 95 8.76 -4.32 -8.16
CA LEU A 95 8.37 -4.77 -6.81
C LEU A 95 8.61 -3.70 -5.73
N GLY A 96 9.79 -3.07 -5.72
CA GLY A 96 10.09 -2.00 -4.75
C GLY A 96 9.08 -0.85 -4.77
N ILE A 97 8.61 -0.46 -5.96
CA ILE A 97 7.54 0.54 -6.10
C ILE A 97 6.21 0.00 -5.57
N GLY A 98 5.90 -1.27 -5.83
CA GLY A 98 4.71 -1.90 -5.26
C GLY A 98 4.73 -1.91 -3.73
N LEU A 99 5.85 -2.28 -3.10
CA LEU A 99 6.01 -2.23 -1.65
C LEU A 99 5.81 -0.80 -1.11
N ASP A 100 6.37 0.20 -1.79
CA ASP A 100 6.15 1.61 -1.44
C ASP A 100 4.67 2.03 -1.60
N ILE A 101 3.94 1.51 -2.59
CA ILE A 101 2.50 1.77 -2.75
C ILE A 101 1.74 1.20 -1.54
N VAL A 102 2.01 -0.05 -1.14
CA VAL A 102 1.40 -0.67 0.04
C VAL A 102 1.73 0.11 1.31
N GLY A 103 2.99 0.51 1.48
CA GLY A 103 3.41 1.34 2.62
C GLY A 103 2.66 2.68 2.66
N TYR A 104 2.50 3.35 1.52
CA TYR A 104 1.80 4.64 1.45
C TYR A 104 0.30 4.47 1.74
N PHE A 105 -0.31 3.45 1.16
CA PHE A 105 -1.69 3.06 1.44
C PHE A 105 -1.88 2.89 2.94
N SER A 106 -1.06 2.04 3.57
CA SER A 106 -1.25 1.69 4.99
C SER A 106 -1.08 2.89 5.92
N LYS A 107 -0.21 3.85 5.57
CA LYS A 107 0.02 5.06 6.36
C LYS A 107 -1.09 6.09 6.25
N THR A 108 -1.94 5.97 5.24
CA THR A 108 -2.98 6.95 4.91
C THR A 108 -4.40 6.38 5.00
N TRP A 109 -4.55 5.05 5.02
CA TRP A 109 -5.83 4.35 5.07
C TRP A 109 -6.61 4.65 6.36
N GLN A 110 -7.86 5.06 6.20
CA GLN A 110 -8.75 5.44 7.30
C GLN A 110 -9.90 4.43 7.51
N GLY A 111 -9.86 3.28 6.84
CA GLY A 111 -10.98 2.34 6.79
C GLY A 111 -11.99 2.67 5.69
N CYS A 112 -12.93 1.74 5.47
CA CYS A 112 -14.10 2.02 4.63
C CYS A 112 -15.04 2.96 5.40
N PRO A 113 -15.68 3.93 4.73
CA PRO A 113 -16.65 4.80 5.39
C PRO A 113 -17.84 4.01 5.92
N ASP A 114 -18.27 4.32 7.16
CA ASP A 114 -19.35 3.62 7.87
C ASP A 114 -20.67 3.53 7.09
N GLU A 115 -20.95 4.47 6.19
CA GLU A 115 -22.17 4.47 5.35
C GLU A 115 -22.21 3.36 4.29
N ASP A 116 -21.08 2.70 4.02
CA ASP A 116 -20.96 1.58 3.07
C ASP A 116 -20.59 0.25 3.76
N CYS A 117 -20.40 0.26 5.09
CA CYS A 117 -20.39 -0.95 5.91
C CYS A 117 -21.85 -1.38 6.13
N TRP A 118 -22.42 -2.09 5.17
CA TRP A 118 -23.62 -2.87 5.44
C TRP A 118 -23.21 -4.02 6.37
N ASP A 119 -23.24 -3.76 7.67
CA ASP A 119 -23.39 -4.83 8.65
C ASP A 119 -24.73 -5.50 8.34
N GLU A 120 -24.68 -6.67 7.70
CA GLU A 120 -25.83 -7.57 7.73
C GLU A 120 -25.96 -8.09 9.18
N ASP A 121 -27.06 -7.70 9.83
CA ASP A 121 -27.53 -8.14 11.15
C ASP A 121 -27.33 -9.65 11.44
#